data_AF-A0A3A5X651-F1
#
_entry.id   AF-A0A3A5X651-F1
#
_cell.length_a   1.000
_cell.length_b   1.000
_cell.length_c   1.000
_cell.angle_alpha   90.00
_cell.angle_beta   90.00
_cell.angle_gamma   90.00
#
_symmetry.space_group_name_H-M   'P 1'
#
loop_
_entity.id
_entity.type
_entity.pdbx_description
1 polymer ?
#
loop_
_entity_poly.entity_id
_entity_poly.type
_entity_poly.pdbx_seq_one_letter_code
_entity_poly.pdbx_strand_id
1 'polypeptide(L)'
;MKKHLLFAFLGALACCSCSNSYDLLENDAELARAAEDYELSTRAASAEADSAKIETIADEQAIQATMDEYEQKLMNRLSVAKERVMRTAYAATTDVVGVFKVGSCGTYKELTLHLDAEDTRQNSKVSGPVGDTYVDGNVNFKFCLTEANRYYPGGVFLVNHINYSQFGGTMDVLVRYHDCDDKHNKNSISSTDTRFSSVKDLAGYTIVDTNAALAWAYPPYPRPQWTPPFGLGPKQSITYGVLLDGPAFTDRGIIYVDDEDSSNKNWLKHYKGYKEDTSSISSGMHGIEGTDNTRYYVVLNTDKEDFVLRNLYHPNFGRVPLP
;
A
#
# COMPACT_ATOMS: atom_id res chain seq x y z
N MET A 1 5.94 -7.41 -43.53
CA MET A 1 6.58 -7.24 -44.86
C MET A 1 5.59 -7.08 -46.06
N LYS A 2 4.28 -6.84 -45.86
CA LYS A 2 3.33 -6.59 -46.98
C LYS A 2 2.84 -5.13 -47.11
N LYS A 3 3.04 -4.28 -46.10
CA LYS A 3 2.61 -2.86 -46.13
C LYS A 3 3.68 -1.89 -46.66
N HIS A 4 4.97 -2.24 -46.56
CA HIS A 4 6.07 -1.39 -47.04
C HIS A 4 6.27 -1.44 -48.57
N LEU A 5 5.73 -2.44 -49.27
CA LEU A 5 5.87 -2.54 -50.73
C LEU A 5 4.86 -1.68 -51.51
N LEU A 6 3.75 -1.27 -50.89
CA LEU A 6 2.73 -0.46 -51.57
C LEU A 6 3.12 1.03 -51.66
N PHE A 7 3.88 1.54 -50.69
CA PHE A 7 4.26 2.95 -50.63
C PHE A 7 5.43 3.33 -51.54
N ALA A 8 6.26 2.35 -51.93
CA ALA A 8 7.33 2.58 -52.90
C ALA A 8 6.82 2.73 -54.35
N PHE A 9 5.61 2.26 -54.65
CA PHE A 9 5.01 2.35 -56.00
C PHE A 9 4.28 3.68 -56.27
N LEU A 10 3.87 4.41 -55.22
CA LEU A 10 3.22 5.73 -55.34
C LEU A 10 4.22 6.87 -55.54
N GLY A 11 5.47 6.73 -55.07
CA GLY A 11 6.52 7.72 -55.28
C GLY A 11 7.10 7.77 -56.69
N ALA A 12 6.91 6.70 -57.50
CA ALA A 12 7.48 6.61 -58.85
C ALA A 12 6.57 7.16 -59.96
N LEU A 13 5.28 7.43 -59.67
CA LEU A 13 4.35 8.01 -60.66
C LEU A 13 4.38 9.54 -60.73
N ALA A 14 5.00 10.22 -59.76
CA ALA A 14 5.03 11.68 -59.70
C ALA A 14 6.10 12.35 -60.59
N CYS A 15 7.00 11.58 -61.22
CA CYS A 15 8.09 12.14 -62.04
C CYS A 15 7.83 12.18 -63.55
N CYS A 16 6.63 11.82 -64.00
CA CYS A 16 6.29 11.77 -65.43
C CYS A 16 4.99 12.52 -65.75
N SER A 17 4.92 13.83 -65.50
CA SER A 17 4.18 14.73 -66.40
C SER A 17 4.47 16.21 -66.07
N CYS A 18 5.54 16.76 -66.64
CA CYS A 18 5.66 18.19 -66.82
C CYS A 18 4.88 18.56 -68.09
N SER A 19 3.65 19.08 -67.98
CA SER A 19 3.00 19.87 -69.03
C SER A 19 1.84 20.72 -68.48
N ASN A 20 2.05 22.04 -68.49
CA ASN A 20 1.10 23.15 -68.49
C ASN A 20 0.03 23.31 -67.36
N SER A 21 0.29 24.34 -66.56
CA SER A 21 -0.56 25.50 -66.22
C SER A 21 -1.96 25.29 -65.58
N TYR A 22 -2.10 25.92 -64.41
CA TYR A 22 -3.32 26.32 -63.67
C TYR A 22 -3.90 25.42 -62.57
N ASP A 23 -3.45 24.18 -62.39
CA ASP A 23 -3.95 23.28 -61.31
C ASP A 23 -3.03 23.14 -60.08
N LEU A 24 -1.94 23.93 -60.01
CA LEU A 24 -0.92 23.77 -58.96
C LEU A 24 -1.29 24.44 -57.63
N LEU A 25 -2.18 25.43 -57.62
CA LEU A 25 -2.50 26.18 -56.40
C LEU A 25 -3.48 25.44 -55.46
N GLU A 26 -4.42 24.68 -55.99
CA GLU A 26 -5.34 23.86 -55.16
C GLU A 26 -4.63 22.64 -54.59
N ASN A 27 -3.75 22.00 -55.37
CA ASN A 27 -2.95 20.86 -54.90
C ASN A 27 -1.93 21.26 -53.82
N ASP A 28 -1.29 22.44 -53.93
CA ASP A 28 -0.34 22.90 -52.92
C ASP A 28 -1.03 23.21 -51.58
N ALA A 29 -2.27 23.74 -51.63
CA ALA A 29 -3.06 24.02 -50.43
C ALA A 29 -3.61 22.74 -49.78
N GLU A 30 -4.05 21.75 -50.56
CA GLU A 30 -4.48 20.45 -50.05
C GLU A 30 -3.30 19.62 -49.52
N LEU A 31 -2.13 19.68 -50.18
CA LEU A 31 -0.91 19.02 -49.70
C LEU A 31 -0.39 19.68 -48.42
N ALA A 32 -0.47 21.01 -48.31
CA ALA A 32 -0.13 21.73 -47.08
C ALA A 32 -1.07 21.35 -45.93
N ARG A 33 -2.39 21.27 -46.17
CA ARG A 33 -3.35 20.79 -45.15
C ARG A 33 -3.13 19.33 -44.79
N ALA A 34 -2.84 18.45 -45.75
CA ALA A 34 -2.56 17.04 -45.47
C ALA A 34 -1.25 16.86 -44.67
N ALA A 35 -0.23 17.69 -44.94
CA ALA A 35 0.99 17.72 -44.15
C ALA A 35 0.75 18.28 -42.74
N GLU A 36 -0.09 19.31 -42.60
CA GLU A 36 -0.46 19.90 -41.32
C GLU A 36 -1.31 18.94 -40.48
N ASP A 37 -2.29 18.25 -41.08
CA ASP A 37 -3.08 17.20 -40.45
C ASP A 37 -2.23 15.98 -40.08
N TYR A 38 -1.23 15.63 -40.89
CA TYR A 38 -0.27 14.58 -40.56
C TYR A 38 0.63 14.98 -39.39
N GLU A 39 1.15 16.21 -39.37
CA GLU A 39 1.92 16.77 -38.25
C GLU A 39 1.07 16.90 -36.98
N LEU A 40 -0.20 17.27 -37.10
CA LEU A 40 -1.12 17.40 -35.97
C LEU A 40 -1.54 16.03 -35.43
N SER A 41 -1.76 15.05 -36.32
CA SER A 41 -2.04 13.66 -35.95
C SER A 41 -0.81 12.95 -35.39
N THR A 42 0.39 13.23 -35.90
CA THR A 42 1.64 12.67 -35.35
C THR A 42 2.04 13.34 -34.05
N ARG A 43 1.78 14.64 -33.88
CA ARG A 43 1.90 15.31 -32.57
C ARG A 43 0.87 14.84 -31.56
N ALA A 44 -0.37 14.60 -31.99
CA ALA A 44 -1.40 14.01 -31.14
C ALA A 44 -1.03 12.57 -30.75
N ALA A 45 -0.58 11.75 -31.71
CA ALA A 45 -0.13 10.39 -31.46
C ALA A 45 1.18 10.33 -30.65
N SER A 46 2.09 11.30 -30.80
CA SER A 46 3.29 11.39 -29.98
C SER A 46 2.97 11.90 -28.58
N ALA A 47 2.03 12.83 -28.42
CA ALA A 47 1.56 13.28 -27.11
C ALA A 47 0.79 12.18 -26.35
N GLU A 48 0.08 11.29 -27.06
CA GLU A 48 -0.55 10.09 -26.48
C GLU A 48 0.45 8.96 -26.20
N ALA A 49 1.57 8.87 -26.95
CA ALA A 49 2.61 7.87 -26.75
C ALA A 49 3.65 8.24 -25.67
N ASP A 50 3.80 9.53 -25.35
CA ASP A 50 4.73 10.05 -24.32
C ASP A 50 4.09 10.06 -22.90
N SER A 51 2.85 9.58 -22.74
CA SER A 51 2.07 9.73 -21.49
C SER A 51 1.65 8.43 -20.79
N ALA A 52 2.10 7.26 -21.24
CA ALA A 52 1.83 6.02 -20.50
C ALA A 52 2.76 5.94 -19.26
N LYS A 53 2.19 5.88 -18.06
CA LYS A 53 2.93 5.52 -16.84
C LYS A 53 3.41 4.08 -17.00
N ILE A 54 4.72 3.86 -17.00
CA ILE A 54 5.33 2.54 -17.13
C ILE A 54 5.92 2.21 -15.77
N GLU A 55 5.31 1.25 -15.10
CA GLU A 55 5.82 0.64 -13.87
C GLU A 55 6.87 -0.40 -14.24
N THR A 56 8.04 -0.34 -13.61
CA THR A 56 9.09 -1.34 -13.81
C THR A 56 9.50 -1.93 -12.48
N ILE A 57 9.54 -3.25 -12.40
CA ILE A 57 9.99 -3.99 -11.23
C ILE A 57 11.51 -4.14 -11.31
N ALA A 58 12.18 -4.01 -10.17
CA ALA A 58 13.61 -4.30 -10.05
C ALA A 58 13.92 -5.79 -10.33
N ASP A 59 15.17 -6.12 -10.60
CA ASP A 59 15.59 -7.51 -10.68
C ASP A 59 15.53 -8.20 -9.30
N GLU A 60 15.41 -9.52 -9.30
CA GLU A 60 15.26 -10.32 -8.07
C GLU A 60 16.41 -10.10 -7.07
N GLN A 61 17.64 -9.83 -7.55
CA GLN A 61 18.79 -9.62 -6.66
C GLN A 61 18.69 -8.28 -5.94
N ALA A 62 18.25 -7.24 -6.64
CA ALA A 62 18.00 -5.93 -6.05
C ALA A 62 16.89 -5.99 -4.99
N ILE A 63 15.78 -6.68 -5.27
CA ILE A 63 14.70 -6.89 -4.29
C ILE A 63 15.23 -7.65 -3.08
N GLN A 64 15.95 -8.76 -3.30
CA GLN A 64 16.52 -9.56 -2.21
C GLN A 64 17.51 -8.76 -1.36
N ALA A 65 18.31 -7.88 -1.96
CA ALA A 65 19.24 -7.03 -1.21
C ALA A 65 18.49 -6.10 -0.23
N THR A 66 17.35 -5.52 -0.63
CA THR A 66 16.53 -4.71 0.28
C THR A 66 15.90 -5.54 1.40
N MET A 67 15.48 -6.78 1.09
CA MET A 67 14.96 -7.72 2.08
C MET A 67 16.03 -8.09 3.12
N ASP A 68 17.25 -8.36 2.68
CA ASP A 68 18.39 -8.70 3.54
C ASP A 68 18.81 -7.51 4.41
N GLU A 69 18.84 -6.30 3.85
CA GLU A 69 19.11 -5.07 4.60
C GLU A 69 18.07 -4.85 5.69
N TYR A 70 16.78 -5.02 5.36
CA TYR A 70 15.70 -4.94 6.33
C TYR A 70 15.86 -5.97 7.45
N GLU A 71 16.20 -7.22 7.14
CA GLU A 71 16.45 -8.26 8.14
C GLU A 71 17.61 -7.91 9.05
N GLN A 72 18.72 -7.40 8.51
CA GLN A 72 19.85 -6.94 9.32
C GLN A 72 19.44 -5.82 10.27
N LYS A 73 18.71 -4.81 9.77
CA LYS A 73 18.17 -3.72 10.61
C LYS A 73 17.24 -4.26 11.70
N LEU A 74 16.33 -5.17 11.34
CA LEU A 74 15.39 -5.83 12.26
C LEU A 74 16.13 -6.60 13.36
N MET A 75 17.17 -7.36 12.99
CA MET A 75 17.97 -8.17 13.91
C MET A 75 18.81 -7.34 14.89
N ASN A 76 19.21 -6.14 14.47
CA ASN A 76 19.93 -5.18 15.30
C ASN A 76 19.00 -4.37 16.23
N ARG A 77 17.68 -4.45 16.07
CA ARG A 77 16.75 -3.77 16.98
C ARG A 77 16.69 -4.47 18.33
N LEU A 78 16.93 -3.69 19.38
CA LEU A 78 16.91 -4.17 20.76
C LEU A 78 15.61 -4.90 21.12
N SER A 79 14.47 -4.44 20.61
CA SER A 79 13.17 -5.06 20.87
C SER A 79 13.08 -6.49 20.32
N VAL A 80 13.58 -6.72 19.11
CA VAL A 80 13.57 -8.03 18.44
C VAL A 80 14.64 -8.94 19.04
N ALA A 81 15.83 -8.40 19.31
CA ALA A 81 16.90 -9.12 20.00
C ALA A 81 16.44 -9.65 21.38
N LYS A 82 15.71 -8.82 22.14
CA LYS A 82 15.14 -9.22 23.45
C LYS A 82 14.07 -10.29 23.31
N GLU A 83 13.17 -10.21 22.34
CA GLU A 83 12.16 -11.26 22.10
C GLU A 83 12.83 -12.61 21.80
N ARG A 84 13.85 -12.62 20.91
CA ARG A 84 14.60 -13.84 20.56
C ARG A 84 15.26 -14.52 21.76
N VAL A 85 15.80 -13.72 22.69
CA VAL A 85 16.47 -14.21 23.89
C VAL A 85 15.47 -14.63 24.97
N MET A 86 14.42 -13.84 25.18
CA MET A 86 13.47 -14.01 26.30
C MET A 86 12.35 -15.02 26.01
N ARG A 87 12.18 -15.45 24.75
CA ARG A 87 11.26 -16.50 24.23
C ARG A 87 9.76 -16.39 24.58
N THR A 88 9.34 -15.59 25.55
CA THR A 88 7.95 -15.53 26.01
C THR A 88 7.52 -14.20 26.68
N ALA A 89 8.42 -13.30 27.09
CA ALA A 89 8.07 -12.25 28.06
C ALA A 89 8.38 -10.78 27.67
N TYR A 90 8.93 -10.49 26.49
CA TYR A 90 9.25 -9.10 26.16
C TYR A 90 8.04 -8.36 25.59
N ALA A 91 7.35 -7.59 26.42
CA ALA A 91 6.51 -6.50 25.97
C ALA A 91 7.39 -5.24 25.83
N ALA A 92 7.26 -4.48 24.74
CA ALA A 92 7.99 -3.23 24.62
C ALA A 92 7.56 -2.23 25.70
N THR A 93 8.37 -1.18 25.87
CA THR A 93 8.12 -0.09 26.82
C THR A 93 6.81 0.67 26.56
N THR A 94 6.23 0.52 25.36
CA THR A 94 4.96 1.13 24.97
C THR A 94 3.97 0.07 24.53
N ASP A 95 2.88 -0.08 25.28
CA ASP A 95 1.80 -1.05 25.02
C ASP A 95 0.73 -0.44 24.09
N VAL A 96 1.13 0.08 22.93
CA VAL A 96 0.21 0.74 21.99
C VAL A 96 0.38 0.26 20.54
N VAL A 97 -0.73 0.27 19.81
CA VAL A 97 -0.86 0.01 18.37
C VAL A 97 -1.65 1.12 17.70
N GLY A 98 -1.49 1.30 16.39
CA GLY A 98 -2.28 2.23 15.59
C GLY A 98 -3.51 1.56 14.99
N VAL A 99 -4.70 2.05 15.33
CA VAL A 99 -5.93 1.80 14.54
C VAL A 99 -6.20 3.00 13.66
N PHE A 100 -6.80 2.83 12.48
CA PHE A 100 -7.12 3.96 11.61
C PHE A 100 -8.07 4.93 12.34
N LYS A 101 -7.70 6.21 12.33
CA LYS A 101 -8.47 7.28 12.96
C LYS A 101 -9.75 7.53 12.17
N VAL A 102 -10.86 7.66 12.89
CA VAL A 102 -12.15 8.08 12.31
C VAL A 102 -12.72 9.18 13.20
N GLY A 103 -12.69 10.43 12.74
CA GLY A 103 -13.15 11.57 13.51
C GLY A 103 -12.25 11.83 14.73
N SER A 104 -12.72 11.51 15.94
CA SER A 104 -11.97 11.80 17.17
C SER A 104 -11.35 10.54 17.77
N CYS A 105 -10.08 10.62 18.17
CA CYS A 105 -9.43 9.59 18.98
C CYS A 105 -9.84 9.64 20.47
N GLY A 106 -10.75 10.55 20.85
CA GLY A 106 -11.16 10.73 22.24
C GLY A 106 -9.98 11.14 23.12
N THR A 107 -9.62 10.29 24.09
CA THR A 107 -8.45 10.50 24.96
C THR A 107 -7.19 9.80 24.47
N TYR A 108 -7.27 8.99 23.40
CA TYR A 108 -6.11 8.36 22.80
C TYR A 108 -5.24 9.39 22.09
N LYS A 109 -3.95 9.07 22.00
CA LYS A 109 -2.99 9.89 21.26
C LYS A 109 -3.14 9.60 19.77
N GLU A 110 -2.89 10.61 18.96
CA GLU A 110 -2.89 10.52 17.50
C GLU A 110 -1.48 10.41 16.96
N LEU A 111 -1.31 9.64 15.88
CA LEU A 111 -0.10 9.57 15.08
C LEU A 111 -0.46 9.74 13.60
N THR A 112 0.27 10.60 12.92
CA THR A 112 0.26 10.73 11.46
C THR A 112 1.56 10.16 10.93
N LEU A 113 1.49 9.26 9.95
CA LEU A 113 2.62 8.85 9.14
C LEU A 113 2.44 9.48 7.75
N HIS A 114 3.38 10.35 7.39
CA HIS A 114 3.50 10.88 6.04
C HIS A 114 4.42 9.93 5.26
N LEU A 115 3.86 9.27 4.25
CA LEU A 115 4.58 8.41 3.33
C LEU A 115 4.76 9.17 2.01
N ASP A 116 6.00 9.51 1.71
CA ASP A 116 6.41 10.13 0.45
C ASP A 116 6.42 9.06 -0.63
N ALA A 117 5.42 9.09 -1.50
CA ALA A 117 5.22 8.05 -2.51
C ALA A 117 5.93 8.49 -3.80
N GLU A 118 5.39 8.21 -4.98
CA GLU A 118 5.91 8.76 -6.24
C GLU A 118 5.56 10.26 -6.38
N ASP A 119 6.57 11.10 -6.62
CA ASP A 119 6.40 12.54 -6.90
C ASP A 119 6.05 12.79 -8.40
N THR A 120 6.52 11.92 -9.30
CA THR A 120 6.40 12.07 -10.76
C THR A 120 5.23 11.27 -11.32
N ARG A 121 4.19 11.95 -11.83
CA ARG A 121 2.96 11.28 -12.34
C ARG A 121 2.24 10.44 -11.27
N GLN A 122 2.26 10.92 -10.03
CA GLN A 122 1.58 10.28 -8.89
C GLN A 122 0.12 9.93 -9.21
N ASN A 123 -0.30 8.75 -8.74
CA ASN A 123 -1.68 8.28 -8.79
C ASN A 123 -2.17 7.68 -7.45
N SER A 124 -1.48 8.00 -6.35
CA SER A 124 -1.90 7.73 -4.97
C SER A 124 -3.30 8.29 -4.74
N LYS A 125 -4.17 7.52 -4.09
CA LYS A 125 -5.57 7.91 -3.86
C LYS A 125 -6.24 7.13 -2.75
N VAL A 126 -7.31 7.72 -2.25
CA VAL A 126 -8.26 7.06 -1.35
C VAL A 126 -9.60 6.91 -2.04
N SER A 127 -10.28 5.79 -1.79
CA SER A 127 -11.64 5.53 -2.24
C SER A 127 -12.42 4.86 -1.12
N GLY A 128 -13.69 5.20 -0.93
CA GLY A 128 -14.51 4.61 0.13
C GLY A 128 -14.08 5.01 1.56
N PRO A 129 -14.60 4.33 2.59
CA PRO A 129 -14.40 4.70 3.99
C PRO A 129 -13.03 4.27 4.54
N VAL A 130 -12.02 5.14 4.41
CA VAL A 130 -10.66 4.93 4.95
C VAL A 130 -10.39 5.65 6.28
N GLY A 131 -11.43 6.24 6.88
CA GLY A 131 -11.31 7.12 8.03
C GLY A 131 -10.71 8.48 7.63
N ASP A 132 -9.81 9.00 8.46
CA ASP A 132 -9.22 10.33 8.29
C ASP A 132 -7.92 10.31 7.47
N THR A 133 -7.47 9.13 7.01
CA THR A 133 -6.35 9.00 6.08
C THR A 133 -6.70 9.68 4.76
N TYR A 134 -5.76 10.44 4.19
CA TYR A 134 -5.97 11.18 2.96
C TYR A 134 -4.71 11.22 2.09
N VAL A 135 -4.89 11.66 0.84
CA VAL A 135 -3.80 11.88 -0.12
C VAL A 135 -3.79 13.33 -0.57
N ASP A 136 -2.62 13.97 -0.49
CA ASP A 136 -2.36 15.35 -0.94
C ASP A 136 -1.16 15.42 -1.90
N GLY A 137 -1.06 14.41 -2.77
CA GLY A 137 0.15 14.06 -3.53
C GLY A 137 0.81 12.85 -2.89
N ASN A 138 1.03 12.93 -1.58
CA ASN A 138 1.56 11.86 -0.74
C ASN A 138 0.51 11.26 0.17
N VAL A 139 0.80 10.09 0.74
CA VAL A 139 -0.15 9.36 1.58
C VAL A 139 0.05 9.73 3.04
N ASN A 140 -1.00 10.28 3.66
CA ASN A 140 -0.98 10.66 5.08
C ASN A 140 -1.87 9.71 5.88
N PHE A 141 -1.28 8.64 6.42
CA PHE A 141 -1.98 7.71 7.28
C PHE A 141 -2.27 8.35 8.64
N LYS A 142 -3.53 8.26 9.09
CA LYS A 142 -3.97 8.80 10.39
C LYS A 142 -4.35 7.65 11.33
N PHE A 143 -3.76 7.64 12.51
CA PHE A 143 -3.98 6.61 13.51
C PHE A 143 -4.35 7.16 14.88
N CYS A 144 -5.23 6.44 15.58
CA CYS A 144 -5.34 6.53 17.04
C CYS A 144 -4.44 5.46 17.66
N LEU A 145 -3.61 5.86 18.63
CA LEU A 145 -2.73 4.97 19.38
C LEU A 145 -3.50 4.39 20.57
N THR A 146 -3.93 3.14 20.43
CA THR A 146 -4.78 2.42 21.38
C THR A 146 -4.02 1.27 22.02
N GLU A 147 -4.59 0.64 23.04
CA GLU A 147 -3.87 -0.36 23.84
C GLU A 147 -3.56 -1.63 23.02
N ALA A 148 -2.31 -2.07 23.01
CA ALA A 148 -1.91 -3.28 22.29
C ALA A 148 -2.41 -4.56 22.97
N ASN A 149 -2.81 -4.48 24.24
CA ASN A 149 -3.36 -5.60 25.00
C ASN A 149 -4.86 -5.89 24.71
N ARG A 150 -5.39 -5.36 23.61
CA ARG A 150 -6.81 -5.50 23.20
C ARG A 150 -6.92 -6.34 21.92
N TYR A 151 -8.08 -6.98 21.76
CA TYR A 151 -8.37 -7.79 20.59
C TYR A 151 -8.96 -6.91 19.48
N TYR A 152 -8.22 -6.67 18.41
CA TYR A 152 -8.71 -5.95 17.23
C TYR A 152 -9.03 -6.96 16.13
N PRO A 153 -10.25 -6.99 15.58
CA PRO A 153 -10.63 -7.98 14.58
C PRO A 153 -10.12 -7.56 13.20
N GLY A 154 -8.80 -7.54 13.01
CA GLY A 154 -8.13 -7.11 11.78
C GLY A 154 -6.72 -6.60 12.04
N GLY A 155 -6.07 -6.13 10.98
CA GLY A 155 -4.71 -5.63 11.02
C GLY A 155 -4.60 -4.26 11.67
N VAL A 156 -3.74 -4.15 12.68
CA VAL A 156 -3.39 -2.89 13.35
C VAL A 156 -1.94 -2.50 13.05
N PHE A 157 -1.67 -1.20 12.94
CA PHE A 157 -0.34 -0.69 12.65
C PHE A 157 0.59 -0.83 13.85
N LEU A 158 1.79 -1.37 13.61
CA LEU A 158 2.81 -1.54 14.64
C LEU A 158 3.71 -0.30 14.72
N VAL A 159 3.57 0.48 15.79
CA VAL A 159 4.50 1.59 16.10
C VAL A 159 5.68 1.14 16.98
N ASN A 160 5.53 -0.01 17.64
CA ASN A 160 6.57 -0.65 18.43
C ASN A 160 6.41 -2.18 18.35
N HIS A 161 7.38 -2.91 18.89
CA HIS A 161 7.26 -4.33 19.11
C HIS A 161 6.18 -4.63 20.17
N ILE A 162 5.33 -5.61 19.91
CA ILE A 162 4.27 -6.02 20.84
C ILE A 162 4.26 -7.54 20.97
N ASN A 163 3.93 -8.02 22.16
CA ASN A 163 3.81 -9.46 22.44
C ASN A 163 2.33 -9.83 22.61
N TYR A 164 1.77 -10.44 21.56
CA TYR A 164 0.37 -10.83 21.48
C TYR A 164 0.07 -12.23 22.07
N SER A 165 1.04 -12.87 22.75
CA SER A 165 0.88 -14.22 23.32
C SER A 165 -0.31 -14.35 24.28
N GLN A 166 -0.77 -13.24 24.86
CA GLN A 166 -1.93 -13.17 25.74
C GLN A 166 -3.26 -13.63 25.08
N PHE A 167 -3.35 -13.71 23.75
CA PHE A 167 -4.56 -14.20 23.05
C PHE A 167 -4.50 -15.69 22.67
N GLY A 168 -3.54 -16.45 23.20
CA GLY A 168 -3.50 -17.91 23.04
C GLY A 168 -3.03 -18.42 21.67
N GLY A 169 -2.30 -17.57 20.93
CA GLY A 169 -1.73 -17.91 19.62
C GLY A 169 -0.47 -17.08 19.30
N THR A 170 0.15 -17.39 18.17
CA THR A 170 1.26 -16.61 17.61
C THR A 170 0.67 -15.54 16.70
N MET A 171 1.10 -14.30 16.86
CA MET A 171 0.66 -13.17 16.04
C MET A 171 1.20 -13.29 14.62
N ASP A 172 0.32 -13.01 13.65
CA ASP A 172 0.70 -12.84 12.25
C ASP A 172 1.07 -11.36 12.05
N VAL A 173 2.30 -11.10 11.60
CA VAL A 173 2.76 -9.76 11.24
C VAL A 173 3.05 -9.72 9.76
N LEU A 174 2.38 -8.83 9.04
CA LEU A 174 2.68 -8.57 7.64
C LEU A 174 3.47 -7.28 7.53
N VAL A 175 4.59 -7.34 6.85
CA VAL A 175 5.48 -6.20 6.61
C VAL A 175 5.46 -5.91 5.12
N ARG A 176 4.90 -4.76 4.74
CA ARG A 176 4.92 -4.27 3.36
C ARG A 176 6.02 -3.22 3.25
N TYR A 177 6.99 -3.48 2.39
CA TYR A 177 7.99 -2.51 1.99
C TYR A 177 7.47 -1.63 0.85
N HIS A 178 7.70 -0.33 1.00
CA HIS A 178 7.42 0.72 0.02
C HIS A 178 8.76 1.31 -0.39
N ASP A 179 9.13 1.09 -1.65
CA ASP A 179 10.19 1.83 -2.35
C ASP A 179 9.62 3.23 -2.64
N CYS A 180 9.98 4.18 -1.78
CA CYS A 180 9.50 5.56 -1.79
C CYS A 180 10.36 6.38 -2.76
N ASP A 181 9.93 7.59 -3.16
CA ASP A 181 10.67 8.38 -4.16
C ASP A 181 12.17 8.53 -3.82
N ASP A 182 13.00 8.01 -4.73
CA ASP A 182 14.45 7.98 -4.61
C ASP A 182 15.09 9.39 -4.70
N LYS A 183 14.35 10.41 -5.14
CA LYS A 183 14.89 11.77 -5.35
C LYS A 183 14.79 12.66 -4.12
N HIS A 184 13.61 12.78 -3.51
CA HIS A 184 13.33 13.80 -2.48
C HIS A 184 12.48 13.33 -1.31
N ASN A 185 12.75 12.13 -0.80
CA ASN A 185 12.04 11.56 0.34
C ASN A 185 11.89 12.49 1.59
N LYS A 186 10.65 12.64 2.04
CA LYS A 186 10.18 13.37 3.22
C LYS A 186 9.35 12.51 4.17
N ASN A 187 9.54 11.18 4.12
CA ASN A 187 8.95 10.24 5.07
C ASN A 187 9.11 10.73 6.52
N SER A 188 7.99 10.89 7.21
CA SER A 188 7.99 11.48 8.54
C SER A 188 6.80 11.01 9.37
N ILE A 189 6.91 11.17 10.69
CA ILE A 189 5.77 11.03 11.58
C ILE A 189 5.55 12.31 12.38
N SER A 190 4.30 12.53 12.76
CA SER A 190 3.89 13.54 13.73
C SER A 190 2.95 12.90 14.73
N SER A 191 3.22 13.05 16.02
CA SER A 191 2.43 12.42 17.07
C SER A 191 2.13 13.37 18.21
N THR A 192 0.97 13.19 18.83
CA THR A 192 0.61 13.84 20.11
C THR A 192 1.12 13.04 21.32
N ASP A 193 1.70 11.87 21.08
CA ASP A 193 2.46 11.09 22.06
C ASP A 193 3.95 11.41 21.92
N THR A 194 4.53 11.98 22.96
CA THR A 194 5.95 12.41 22.97
C THR A 194 6.93 11.24 22.81
N ARG A 195 6.47 9.99 23.01
CA ARG A 195 7.26 8.78 22.78
C ARG A 195 7.49 8.49 21.30
N PHE A 196 6.72 9.10 20.40
CA PHE A 196 6.78 8.90 18.94
C PHE A 196 6.93 10.24 18.22
N SER A 197 8.00 10.97 18.52
CA SER A 197 8.21 12.32 17.99
C SER A 197 8.91 12.32 16.62
N SER A 198 9.53 11.20 16.24
CA SER A 198 10.27 11.04 14.99
C SER A 198 10.24 9.58 14.51
N VAL A 199 10.53 9.36 13.22
CA VAL A 199 10.57 8.00 12.63
C VAL A 199 11.55 7.05 13.34
N LYS A 200 12.57 7.61 14.02
CA LYS A 200 13.55 6.85 14.80
C LYS A 200 12.97 6.25 16.09
N ASP A 201 11.85 6.79 16.56
CA ASP A 201 11.14 6.31 17.74
C ASP A 201 10.25 5.10 17.42
N LEU A 202 10.00 4.82 16.14
CA LEU A 202 9.34 3.59 15.70
C LEU A 202 10.28 2.40 15.93
N ALA A 203 9.72 1.33 16.48
CA ALA A 203 10.47 0.15 16.87
C ALA A 203 9.77 -1.15 16.46
N GLY A 204 10.37 -2.31 16.74
CA GLY A 204 9.87 -3.60 16.26
C GLY A 204 10.04 -3.76 14.76
N TYR A 205 8.95 -4.13 14.06
CA TYR A 205 8.96 -4.47 12.65
C TYR A 205 8.89 -3.25 11.72
N THR A 206 8.30 -2.14 12.16
CA THR A 206 8.15 -0.95 11.31
C THR A 206 9.45 -0.16 11.23
N ILE A 207 9.99 0.01 10.02
CA ILE A 207 11.19 0.80 9.74
C ILE A 207 10.83 1.87 8.72
N VAL A 208 11.08 3.13 9.04
CA VAL A 208 10.86 4.26 8.13
C VAL A 208 12.15 5.07 8.07
N ASP A 209 12.73 5.16 6.87
CA ASP A 209 13.94 5.92 6.56
C ASP A 209 13.79 6.62 5.20
N THR A 210 14.67 6.34 4.24
CA THR A 210 14.46 6.72 2.83
C THR A 210 13.21 6.02 2.29
N ASN A 211 13.05 4.74 2.64
CA ASN A 211 11.93 3.90 2.26
C ASN A 211 11.11 3.54 3.52
N ALA A 212 10.04 2.76 3.35
CA ALA A 212 9.18 2.38 4.47
C ALA A 212 8.81 0.90 4.47
N ALA A 213 9.26 0.17 5.48
CA ALA A 213 8.72 -1.13 5.85
C ALA A 213 7.62 -0.93 6.91
N LEU A 214 6.36 -0.96 6.49
CA LEU A 214 5.20 -0.78 7.37
C LEU A 214 4.68 -2.14 7.84
N ALA A 215 4.57 -2.32 9.16
CA ALA A 215 4.17 -3.58 9.75
C ALA A 215 2.76 -3.55 10.35
N TRP A 216 1.99 -4.61 10.08
CA TRP A 216 0.60 -4.77 10.46
C TRP A 216 0.42 -6.08 11.22
N ALA A 217 -0.08 -5.99 12.45
CA ALA A 217 -0.34 -7.13 13.30
C ALA A 217 -1.80 -7.58 13.20
N TYR A 218 -1.99 -8.87 12.98
CA TYR A 218 -3.28 -9.53 12.99
C TYR A 218 -3.40 -10.40 14.24
N PRO A 219 -4.54 -10.39 14.92
CA PRO A 219 -4.75 -11.34 16.00
C PRO A 219 -4.74 -12.77 15.44
N PRO A 220 -4.42 -13.77 16.27
CA PRO A 220 -4.68 -15.14 15.87
C PRO A 220 -6.16 -15.29 15.52
N TYR A 221 -6.44 -16.03 14.44
CA TYR A 221 -7.81 -16.36 14.06
C TYR A 221 -8.60 -16.83 15.29
N PRO A 222 -9.79 -16.28 15.54
CA PRO A 222 -10.55 -16.62 16.73
C PRO A 222 -10.82 -18.12 16.69
N ARG A 223 -10.20 -18.87 17.61
CA ARG A 223 -10.58 -20.27 17.80
C ARG A 223 -12.06 -20.29 18.19
N PRO A 224 -12.82 -21.35 17.88
CA PRO A 224 -14.15 -21.53 18.47
C PRO A 224 -14.01 -21.55 20.00
N GLN A 225 -14.23 -20.40 20.63
CA GLN A 225 -14.11 -20.21 22.07
C GLN A 225 -15.49 -19.89 22.62
N TRP A 226 -15.87 -20.56 23.72
CA TRP A 226 -17.15 -20.34 24.41
C TRP A 226 -17.22 -18.98 25.11
N THR A 227 -16.09 -18.28 25.24
CA THR A 227 -15.98 -16.96 25.88
C THR A 227 -15.36 -15.96 24.92
N PRO A 228 -15.85 -14.70 24.89
CA PRO A 228 -15.25 -13.67 24.06
C PRO A 228 -13.80 -13.39 24.42
N PRO A 229 -12.95 -13.08 23.43
CA PRO A 229 -11.62 -12.58 23.71
C PRO A 229 -11.73 -11.35 24.60
N PHE A 230 -10.88 -11.29 25.62
CA PHE A 230 -10.88 -10.18 26.56
C PHE A 230 -10.63 -8.88 25.80
N GLY A 231 -11.56 -7.94 25.91
CA GLY A 231 -11.39 -6.58 25.42
C GLY A 231 -11.36 -6.42 23.91
N LEU A 232 -12.51 -6.60 23.24
CA LEU A 232 -12.69 -6.26 21.83
C LEU A 232 -12.51 -4.74 21.61
N GLY A 233 -11.65 -4.37 20.67
CA GLY A 233 -11.37 -2.99 20.28
C GLY A 233 -10.78 -2.12 21.40
N PRO A 234 -10.62 -0.81 21.17
CA PRO A 234 -10.14 0.13 22.18
C PRO A 234 -11.01 0.09 23.45
N LYS A 235 -10.40 0.33 24.62
CA LYS A 235 -11.13 0.34 25.90
C LYS A 235 -12.16 1.48 25.97
N GLN A 236 -11.80 2.65 25.46
CA GLN A 236 -12.70 3.80 25.36
C GLN A 236 -13.40 3.75 24.01
N SER A 237 -14.71 4.03 23.99
CA SER A 237 -15.50 3.98 22.76
C SER A 237 -15.05 5.09 21.81
N ILE A 238 -14.43 4.68 20.70
CA ILE A 238 -14.13 5.51 19.53
C ILE A 238 -14.57 4.76 18.27
N THR A 239 -14.78 5.50 17.20
CA THR A 239 -14.86 4.92 15.86
C THR A 239 -13.45 4.72 15.34
N TYR A 240 -13.18 3.57 14.73
CA TYR A 240 -11.84 3.24 14.23
C TYR A 240 -11.91 2.29 13.04
N GLY A 241 -10.83 2.23 12.27
CA GLY A 241 -10.66 1.24 11.21
C GLY A 241 -9.51 0.28 11.48
N VAL A 242 -9.55 -0.87 10.80
CA VAL A 242 -8.50 -1.89 10.76
C VAL A 242 -8.31 -2.36 9.32
N LEU A 243 -7.17 -2.98 9.02
CA LEU A 243 -7.00 -3.68 7.77
C LEU A 243 -7.77 -5.00 7.79
N LEU A 244 -8.51 -5.27 6.72
CA LEU A 244 -9.26 -6.52 6.60
C LEU A 244 -9.39 -6.95 5.15
N ASP A 245 -9.18 -8.24 4.92
CA ASP A 245 -9.47 -8.90 3.66
C ASP A 245 -10.77 -9.70 3.71
N GLY A 246 -11.40 -9.87 2.56
CA GLY A 246 -12.61 -10.66 2.45
C GLY A 246 -13.26 -10.59 1.07
N PRO A 247 -14.07 -11.59 0.69
CA PRO A 247 -14.64 -11.66 -0.65
C PRO A 247 -15.70 -10.57 -0.85
N ALA A 248 -15.54 -9.81 -1.95
CA ALA A 248 -16.37 -8.70 -2.47
C ALA A 248 -15.94 -7.28 -2.05
N PHE A 249 -15.41 -6.54 -3.04
CA PHE A 249 -14.69 -5.27 -2.92
C PHE A 249 -15.56 -4.00 -3.11
N THR A 250 -16.88 -4.08 -2.95
CA THR A 250 -17.75 -3.00 -3.46
C THR A 250 -17.88 -1.78 -2.54
N ASP A 251 -17.65 -1.91 -1.23
CA ASP A 251 -17.99 -0.84 -0.26
C ASP A 251 -16.87 -0.53 0.78
N ARG A 252 -15.67 -1.09 0.60
CA ARG A 252 -14.55 -0.90 1.53
C ARG A 252 -13.74 0.36 1.24
N GLY A 253 -13.04 0.83 2.27
CA GLY A 253 -12.01 1.86 2.12
C GLY A 253 -10.78 1.27 1.44
N ILE A 254 -10.31 1.91 0.38
CA ILE A 254 -9.07 1.59 -0.32
C ILE A 254 -8.12 2.76 -0.16
N ILE A 255 -6.93 2.49 0.36
CA ILE A 255 -5.79 3.40 0.27
C ILE A 255 -4.86 2.81 -0.78
N TYR A 256 -4.74 3.47 -1.92
CA TYR A 256 -3.82 3.13 -2.98
C TYR A 256 -2.58 4.00 -2.84
N VAL A 257 -1.44 3.36 -2.61
CA VAL A 257 -0.12 3.98 -2.60
C VAL A 257 0.51 3.70 -3.95
N ASP A 258 0.80 4.77 -4.66
CA ASP A 258 1.53 4.77 -5.92
C ASP A 258 3.00 4.97 -5.61
N ASP A 259 3.71 3.86 -5.47
CA ASP A 259 5.14 3.83 -5.12
C ASP A 259 6.01 4.00 -6.37
N GLU A 260 7.34 3.84 -6.25
CA GLU A 260 8.32 4.16 -7.29
C GLU A 260 8.00 3.51 -8.65
N ASP A 261 7.95 4.33 -9.71
CA ASP A 261 7.71 3.90 -11.09
C ASP A 261 8.86 3.04 -11.66
N SER A 262 10.08 3.33 -11.20
CA SER A 262 11.32 2.88 -11.83
C SER A 262 12.11 1.93 -10.95
N SER A 263 12.27 0.68 -11.40
CA SER A 263 13.00 -0.35 -10.66
C SER A 263 12.46 -0.51 -9.23
N ASN A 264 11.14 -0.66 -9.12
CA ASN A 264 10.41 -0.81 -7.87
C ASN A 264 10.88 -2.06 -7.11
N LYS A 265 11.27 -1.86 -5.85
CA LYS A 265 11.81 -2.90 -4.94
C LYS A 265 10.81 -3.35 -3.88
N ASN A 266 9.52 -3.14 -4.11
CA ASN A 266 8.48 -3.54 -3.18
C ASN A 266 8.46 -5.04 -2.89
N TRP A 267 8.21 -5.38 -1.62
CA TRP A 267 8.03 -6.75 -1.18
C TRP A 267 7.06 -6.83 0.00
N LEU A 268 6.51 -8.02 0.21
CA LEU A 268 5.62 -8.33 1.34
C LEU A 268 6.18 -9.55 2.06
N LYS A 269 6.48 -9.40 3.36
CA LYS A 269 6.91 -10.51 4.22
C LYS A 269 5.86 -10.81 5.27
N HIS A 270 5.70 -12.09 5.59
CA HIS A 270 4.84 -12.58 6.65
C HIS A 270 5.70 -13.19 7.76
N TYR A 271 5.43 -12.80 8.99
CA TYR A 271 6.10 -13.30 10.18
C TYR A 271 5.09 -13.93 11.13
N LYS A 272 5.44 -15.10 11.66
CA LYS A 272 4.76 -15.73 12.81
C LYS A 272 5.67 -15.64 14.02
N GLY A 273 5.39 -14.67 14.90
CA GLY A 273 6.34 -14.25 15.92
C GLY A 273 7.57 -13.63 15.24
N TYR A 274 8.77 -13.98 15.68
CA TYR A 274 10.02 -13.44 15.11
C TYR A 274 10.56 -14.19 13.88
N LYS A 275 9.88 -15.25 13.44
CA LYS A 275 10.30 -16.06 12.29
C LYS A 275 9.48 -15.70 11.07
N GLU A 276 10.15 -15.51 9.95
CA GLU A 276 9.49 -15.43 8.65
C GLU A 276 8.73 -16.74 8.41
N ASP A 277 7.48 -16.61 7.99
CA ASP A 277 6.64 -17.70 7.51
C ASP A 277 6.65 -17.63 5.98
N THR A 278 7.33 -18.60 5.36
CA THR A 278 7.44 -18.71 3.91
C THR A 278 6.31 -19.52 3.28
N SER A 279 5.33 -19.95 4.08
CA SER A 279 4.10 -20.51 3.52
C SER A 279 3.43 -19.43 2.68
N SER A 280 2.93 -19.83 1.50
CA SER A 280 2.24 -18.93 0.58
C SER A 280 1.15 -18.18 1.33
N ILE A 281 1.29 -16.86 1.44
CA ILE A 281 0.21 -15.98 1.87
C ILE A 281 -0.92 -16.23 0.86
N SER A 282 -2.01 -16.87 1.27
CA SER A 282 -3.17 -16.98 0.39
C SER A 282 -3.60 -15.56 0.06
N SER A 283 -3.58 -15.20 -1.23
CA SER A 283 -4.14 -13.94 -1.70
C SER A 283 -5.57 -13.83 -1.16
N GLY A 284 -5.83 -12.81 -0.34
CA GLY A 284 -7.16 -12.62 0.25
C GLY A 284 -7.29 -12.76 1.77
N MET A 285 -6.21 -12.75 2.59
CA MET A 285 -6.37 -12.85 4.06
C MET A 285 -5.88 -11.68 4.91
N HIS A 286 -5.26 -10.64 4.35
CA HIS A 286 -4.68 -9.58 5.19
C HIS A 286 -4.82 -8.14 4.66
N GLY A 287 -5.75 -7.85 3.75
CA GLY A 287 -6.13 -6.47 3.42
C GLY A 287 -4.97 -5.64 2.87
N ILE A 288 -3.94 -6.32 2.35
CA ILE A 288 -2.76 -5.74 1.72
C ILE A 288 -2.58 -6.52 0.42
N GLU A 289 -2.73 -5.82 -0.69
CA GLU A 289 -2.38 -6.33 -2.01
C GLU A 289 -1.10 -5.62 -2.44
N GLY A 290 -0.03 -6.41 -2.53
CA GLY A 290 1.29 -5.94 -2.94
C GLY A 290 1.67 -6.56 -4.27
N THR A 291 1.46 -5.81 -5.35
CA THR A 291 2.13 -6.05 -6.64
C THR A 291 3.23 -5.02 -6.77
N ASP A 292 3.32 -4.34 -7.91
CA ASP A 292 4.14 -3.15 -8.13
C ASP A 292 3.72 -2.09 -7.12
N ASN A 293 2.51 -1.54 -7.28
CA ASN A 293 1.88 -0.63 -6.32
C ASN A 293 1.20 -1.33 -5.14
N THR A 294 0.84 -0.57 -4.11
CA THR A 294 0.23 -1.11 -2.88
C THR A 294 -1.23 -0.69 -2.70
N ARG A 295 -2.11 -1.65 -2.40
CA ARG A 295 -3.48 -1.38 -1.89
C ARG A 295 -3.64 -1.86 -0.47
N TYR A 296 -4.14 -0.97 0.38
CA TYR A 296 -4.64 -1.29 1.71
C TYR A 296 -6.16 -1.25 1.72
N TYR A 297 -6.76 -2.31 2.26
CA TYR A 297 -8.21 -2.44 2.41
C TYR A 297 -8.59 -2.19 3.87
N VAL A 298 -9.22 -1.05 4.11
CA VAL A 298 -9.66 -0.56 5.43
C VAL A 298 -11.14 -0.84 5.60
N VAL A 299 -11.49 -1.39 6.77
CA VAL A 299 -12.88 -1.53 7.22
C VAL A 299 -13.05 -0.81 8.54
N LEU A 300 -14.11 -0.02 8.64
CA LEU A 300 -14.45 0.74 9.84
C LEU A 300 -15.35 -0.09 10.76
N ASN A 301 -15.22 0.09 12.07
CA ASN A 301 -16.06 -0.62 13.06
C ASN A 301 -17.56 -0.23 12.99
N THR A 302 -17.90 0.83 12.26
CA THR A 302 -19.29 1.21 11.94
C THR A 302 -19.91 0.38 10.82
N ASP A 303 -19.09 -0.26 9.98
CA ASP A 303 -19.58 -1.17 8.94
C ASP A 303 -19.90 -2.53 9.56
N LYS A 304 -21.16 -2.73 9.94
CA LYS A 304 -21.61 -3.98 10.55
C LYS A 304 -21.46 -5.18 9.60
N GLU A 305 -21.59 -4.98 8.30
CA GLU A 305 -21.58 -6.09 7.36
C GLU A 305 -20.16 -6.64 7.19
N ASP A 306 -19.21 -5.78 6.89
CA ASP A 306 -17.84 -6.21 6.69
C ASP A 306 -17.09 -6.39 8.00
N PHE A 307 -17.25 -5.51 8.99
CA PHE A 307 -16.46 -5.58 10.24
C PHE A 307 -16.89 -6.70 11.18
N VAL A 308 -18.20 -7.03 11.20
CA VAL A 308 -18.76 -8.05 12.11
C VAL A 308 -19.10 -9.32 11.35
N LEU A 309 -19.93 -9.22 10.31
CA LEU A 309 -20.54 -10.42 9.70
C LEU A 309 -19.60 -11.19 8.77
N ARG A 310 -18.79 -10.48 7.96
CA ARG A 310 -17.89 -11.10 6.97
C ARG A 310 -16.44 -11.18 7.43
N ASN A 311 -16.12 -10.58 8.57
CA ASN A 311 -14.78 -10.56 9.14
C ASN A 311 -14.42 -11.88 9.83
N LEU A 312 -13.46 -12.60 9.26
CA LEU A 312 -12.96 -13.85 9.83
C LEU A 312 -12.20 -13.66 11.15
N TYR A 313 -11.68 -12.45 11.41
CA TYR A 313 -11.05 -12.08 12.68
C TYR A 313 -12.07 -11.57 13.70
N HIS A 314 -13.32 -11.33 13.33
CA HIS A 314 -14.32 -10.93 14.30
C HIS A 314 -14.79 -12.16 15.09
N PRO A 315 -14.83 -12.09 16.45
CA PRO A 315 -15.36 -13.17 17.25
C PRO A 315 -16.89 -13.24 17.06
N ASN A 316 -17.34 -14.00 16.06
CA ASN A 316 -18.76 -14.15 15.73
C ASN A 316 -19.44 -15.15 16.66
N PHE A 317 -20.13 -14.62 17.69
CA PHE A 317 -21.01 -15.43 18.53
C PHE A 317 -22.30 -15.74 17.76
N GLY A 318 -22.43 -16.98 17.27
CA GLY A 318 -23.75 -17.54 16.92
C GLY A 318 -24.13 -17.60 15.44
N ARG A 319 -23.18 -17.63 14.49
CA ARG A 319 -23.47 -18.14 13.14
C ARG A 319 -22.60 -19.35 12.85
N VAL A 320 -23.28 -20.47 12.56
CA VAL A 320 -22.70 -21.60 11.82
C VAL A 320 -22.18 -21.02 10.49
N PRO A 321 -20.99 -21.42 10.00
CA PRO A 321 -20.49 -20.95 8.71
C PRO A 321 -21.59 -21.09 7.65
N LEU A 322 -21.81 -20.07 6.84
CA LEU A 322 -22.63 -20.25 5.64
C LEU A 322 -21.94 -21.32 4.77
N PRO A 323 -22.73 -22.20 4.13
CA PRO A 323 -22.24 -23.45 3.52
C PRO A 323 -21.21 -23.24 2.42
#